data_AF-A0A430BCT0-F1
#
_entry.id   AF-A0A430BCT0-F1
#
_cell.length_a   1.000
_cell.length_b   1.000
_cell.length_c   1.000
_cell.angle_alpha   90.00
_cell.angle_beta   90.00
_cell.angle_gamma   90.00
#
_symmetry.space_group_name_H-M   'P 1'
#
loop_
_entity.id
_entity.type
_entity.pdbx_description
1 polymer ?
#
loop_
_entity_poly.entity_id
_entity_poly.type
_entity_poly.pdbx_seq_one_letter_code
_entity_poly.pdbx_strand_id
1 'polypeptide(L)'
;MLILAALLATPAAGPPSRLDFQLMITPACSAFADKADRACPLRQLRYLHPSDLDSLEEDFLPTLNARQRRRIARFDRGTQGCPLAGLSCPAQHSLAAVSKAGLLDAFVAFACHASV
;
A
#
# COMPACT_ATOMS: atom_id res chain seq x y z
N MET A 1 0.33 -28.42 -47.23
CA MET A 1 1.04 -27.33 -46.51
C MET A 1 0.44 -27.21 -45.13
N LEU A 2 1.16 -27.67 -44.11
CA LEU A 2 0.72 -27.74 -42.71
C LEU A 2 1.18 -26.46 -41.99
N ILE A 3 0.24 -25.63 -41.56
CA ILE A 3 0.51 -24.44 -40.75
C ILE A 3 0.44 -24.88 -39.27
N LEU A 4 1.61 -25.03 -38.64
CA LEU A 4 1.71 -25.23 -37.20
C LEU A 4 1.65 -23.84 -36.53
N ALA A 5 0.47 -23.46 -36.04
CA ALA A 5 0.32 -22.29 -35.18
C ALA A 5 0.67 -22.71 -33.74
N ALA A 6 1.91 -22.43 -33.32
CA ALA A 6 2.30 -22.54 -31.93
C ALA A 6 1.63 -21.40 -31.14
N LEU A 7 0.50 -21.71 -30.48
CA LEU A 7 -0.01 -20.86 -29.41
C LEU A 7 1.02 -20.88 -28.27
N LEU A 8 1.76 -19.78 -28.14
CA LEU A 8 2.53 -19.48 -26.93
C LEU A 8 1.53 -19.29 -25.79
N ALA A 9 1.35 -20.34 -25.00
CA ALA A 9 0.74 -20.23 -23.69
C ALA A 9 1.66 -19.36 -22.83
N THR A 10 1.36 -18.06 -22.74
CA THR A 10 1.88 -17.22 -21.66
C THR A 10 1.47 -17.87 -20.35
N PRO A 11 2.40 -18.29 -19.47
CA PRO A 11 2.01 -18.71 -18.14
C PRO A 11 1.30 -17.53 -17.50
N ALA A 12 0.01 -17.69 -17.20
CA ALA A 12 -0.69 -16.79 -16.31
C ALA A 12 0.14 -16.75 -15.03
N ALA A 13 0.64 -15.57 -14.67
CA ALA A 13 1.31 -15.36 -13.40
C ALA A 13 0.40 -15.95 -12.32
N GLY A 14 0.84 -17.06 -11.72
CA GLY A 14 0.10 -17.70 -10.63
C GLY A 14 -0.11 -16.68 -9.52
N PRO A 15 -1.23 -16.76 -8.77
CA PRO A 15 -1.44 -15.87 -7.63
C PRO A 15 -0.22 -15.97 -6.71
N PRO A 16 0.40 -14.84 -6.31
CA PRO A 16 1.60 -14.87 -5.47
C PRO A 16 1.33 -15.70 -4.23
N SER A 17 2.20 -16.67 -3.96
CA SER A 17 2.13 -17.55 -2.79
C SER A 17 2.04 -16.73 -1.51
N ARG A 18 0.86 -16.71 -0.88
CA ARG A 18 0.46 -15.87 0.26
C ARG A 18 1.14 -16.20 1.60
N LEU A 19 2.33 -16.81 1.61
CA LEU A 19 3.02 -17.19 2.85
C LEU A 19 3.80 -16.01 3.46
N ASP A 20 4.16 -15.02 2.66
CA ASP A 20 4.92 -13.83 3.11
C ASP A 20 4.02 -12.61 3.33
N PHE A 21 2.71 -12.73 3.05
CA PHE A 21 1.74 -11.66 3.23
C PHE A 21 1.45 -11.45 4.71
N GLN A 22 2.18 -10.51 5.32
CA GLN A 22 1.82 -10.02 6.64
C GLN A 22 0.55 -9.19 6.52
N LEU A 23 -0.56 -9.80 6.91
CA LEU A 23 -1.89 -9.22 6.82
C LEU A 23 -1.95 -7.92 7.63
N MET A 24 -2.18 -6.81 6.93
CA MET A 24 -2.30 -5.48 7.51
C MET A 24 -3.69 -5.32 8.16
N ILE A 25 -3.81 -5.71 9.43
CA ILE A 25 -5.09 -5.86 10.14
C ILE A 25 -5.56 -4.62 10.93
N THR A 26 -4.82 -3.51 10.87
CA THR A 26 -5.22 -2.32 11.64
C THR A 26 -6.45 -1.61 11.03
N PRO A 27 -7.21 -0.86 11.84
CA PRO A 27 -8.35 -0.07 11.35
C PRO A 27 -7.98 0.88 10.20
N ALA A 28 -6.77 1.46 10.22
CA ALA A 28 -6.30 2.34 9.15
C ALA A 28 -6.10 1.57 7.83
N CYS A 29 -5.57 0.35 7.89
CA CYS A 29 -5.39 -0.53 6.73
C CYS A 29 -6.74 -0.97 6.15
N SER A 30 -7.71 -1.33 7.01
CA SER A 30 -9.07 -1.64 6.55
C SER A 30 -9.72 -0.43 5.87
N ALA A 31 -9.61 0.76 6.48
CA ALA A 31 -10.18 1.97 5.91
C ALA A 31 -9.53 2.36 4.57
N PHE A 32 -8.20 2.19 4.45
CA PHE A 32 -7.47 2.34 3.20
C PHE A 32 -7.97 1.36 2.15
N ALA A 33 -7.98 0.06 2.45
CA ALA A 33 -8.42 -0.99 1.53
C ALA A 33 -9.84 -0.74 1.03
N ASP A 34 -10.79 -0.44 1.93
CA ASP A 34 -12.18 -0.22 1.55
C ASP A 34 -12.34 1.03 0.67
N LYS A 35 -11.57 2.10 0.91
CA LYS A 35 -11.57 3.29 0.06
C LYS A 35 -10.92 3.02 -1.29
N ALA A 36 -9.80 2.30 -1.32
CA ALA A 36 -9.09 1.93 -2.53
C ALA A 36 -9.90 0.98 -3.42
N ASP A 37 -10.59 0.00 -2.84
CA ASP A 37 -11.46 -0.93 -3.57
C ASP A 37 -12.59 -0.20 -4.29
N ARG A 38 -13.05 0.94 -3.75
CA ARG A 38 -14.03 1.81 -4.40
C ARG A 38 -13.40 2.74 -5.42
N ALA A 39 -12.25 3.33 -5.12
CA ALA A 39 -11.62 4.36 -5.95
C ALA A 39 -10.90 3.79 -7.18
N CYS A 40 -10.22 2.65 -7.03
CA CYS A 40 -9.43 2.01 -8.08
C CYS A 40 -9.42 0.48 -7.93
N PRO A 41 -10.57 -0.21 -8.10
CA PRO A 41 -10.70 -1.66 -7.87
C PRO A 41 -9.71 -2.51 -8.67
N LEU A 42 -9.35 -2.07 -9.89
CA LEU A 42 -8.41 -2.80 -10.76
C LEU A 42 -6.97 -2.81 -10.21
N ARG A 43 -6.61 -1.90 -9.30
CA ARG A 43 -5.29 -1.86 -8.66
C ARG A 43 -5.16 -2.87 -7.52
N GLN A 44 -6.27 -3.37 -6.99
CA GLN A 44 -6.31 -4.37 -5.91
C GLN A 44 -5.42 -4.03 -4.68
N LEU A 45 -5.37 -2.75 -4.29
CA LEU A 45 -4.47 -2.23 -3.23
C LEU A 45 -4.69 -2.85 -1.84
N ARG A 46 -5.81 -3.55 -1.63
CA ARG A 46 -6.05 -4.41 -0.46
C ARG A 46 -4.96 -5.46 -0.26
N TYR A 47 -4.32 -5.90 -1.35
CA TYR A 47 -3.29 -6.93 -1.34
C TYR A 47 -1.88 -6.34 -1.52
N LEU A 48 -1.64 -5.09 -1.12
CA LEU A 48 -0.29 -4.56 -1.07
C LEU A 48 0.56 -5.33 -0.06
N HIS A 49 1.80 -5.64 -0.43
CA HIS A 49 2.78 -6.09 0.56
C HIS A 49 3.13 -4.90 1.47
N PRO A 50 3.50 -5.12 2.74
CA PRO A 50 3.78 -3.99 3.62
C PRO A 50 4.98 -3.14 3.20
N SER A 51 5.94 -3.70 2.45
CA SER A 51 7.00 -2.91 1.80
C SER A 51 6.46 -1.98 0.72
N ASP A 52 5.46 -2.41 -0.03
CA ASP A 52 4.87 -1.60 -1.10
C ASP A 52 4.07 -0.44 -0.50
N LEU A 53 3.39 -0.68 0.62
CA LEU A 53 2.74 0.37 1.39
C LEU A 53 3.76 1.40 1.90
N ASP A 54 4.87 0.93 2.46
CA ASP A 54 5.97 1.79 2.93
C ASP A 54 6.51 2.67 1.79
N SER A 55 6.81 2.08 0.62
CA SER A 55 7.25 2.83 -0.57
C SER A 55 6.21 3.85 -1.04
N LEU A 56 4.92 3.49 -1.07
CA LEU A 56 3.86 4.44 -1.42
C LEU A 56 3.78 5.61 -0.45
N GLU A 57 3.99 5.37 0.84
CA GLU A 57 4.00 6.42 1.86
C GLU A 57 5.22 7.32 1.71
N GLU A 58 6.40 6.75 1.48
CA GLU A 58 7.64 7.50 1.19
C GLU A 58 7.47 8.41 -0.03
N ASP A 59 6.83 7.95 -1.10
CA ASP A 59 6.58 8.74 -2.30
C ASP A 59 5.44 9.77 -2.11
N PHE A 60 4.47 9.47 -1.26
CA PHE A 60 3.37 10.38 -0.96
C PHE A 60 3.81 11.59 -0.13
N LEU A 61 4.67 11.39 0.88
CA LEU A 61 5.07 12.46 1.81
C LEU A 61 5.65 13.71 1.11
N PRO A 62 6.51 13.60 0.08
CA PRO A 62 7.00 14.74 -0.71
C PRO A 62 5.91 15.55 -1.41
N THR A 63 4.76 14.95 -1.74
CA THR A 63 3.63 15.65 -2.39
C THR A 63 2.90 16.60 -1.45
N LEU A 64 3.15 16.48 -0.15
CA LEU A 64 2.45 17.22 0.90
C LEU A 64 3.13 18.55 1.27
N ASN A 65 2.32 19.56 1.55
CA ASN A 65 2.83 20.81 2.07
C ASN A 65 3.36 20.65 3.51
N ALA A 66 4.15 21.64 3.97
CA ALA A 66 4.78 21.59 5.29
C ALA A 66 3.79 21.51 6.47
N ARG A 67 2.55 21.99 6.32
CA ARG A 67 1.52 21.88 7.36
C ARG A 67 1.01 20.44 7.44
N GLN A 68 0.74 19.80 6.31
CA GLN A 68 0.28 18.42 6.24
C GLN A 68 1.34 17.45 6.79
N ARG A 69 2.60 17.58 6.37
CA ARG A 69 3.71 16.77 6.89
C ARG A 69 3.86 16.88 8.41
N ARG A 70 3.77 18.10 8.95
CA ARG A 70 3.78 18.30 10.42
C ARG A 70 2.59 17.66 11.14
N ARG A 71 1.42 17.58 10.51
CA ARG A 71 0.26 16.87 11.10
C ARG A 71 0.50 15.37 11.14
N ILE A 72 1.08 14.77 10.10
CA ILE A 72 1.44 13.35 10.07
C ILE A 72 2.48 13.05 11.15
N ALA A 73 3.58 13.81 11.18
CA ALA A 73 4.68 13.61 12.13
C ALA A 73 4.24 13.68 13.61
N ARG A 74 3.11 14.33 13.91
CA ARG A 74 2.54 14.36 15.28
C ARG A 74 1.98 13.02 15.73
N PHE A 75 1.53 12.19 14.79
CA PHE A 75 0.89 10.90 15.05
C PHE A 75 1.77 9.71 14.68
N ASP A 76 2.81 9.97 13.88
CA ASP A 76 3.76 8.96 13.47
C ASP A 76 4.57 8.44 14.66
N ARG A 77 4.60 7.12 14.79
CA ARG A 77 5.34 6.40 15.83
C ARG A 77 6.60 5.76 15.28
N GLY A 78 6.82 5.81 13.96
CA GLY A 78 7.90 5.11 13.28
C GLY A 78 8.02 3.67 13.77
N THR A 79 9.22 3.29 14.20
CA THR A 79 9.56 1.95 14.71
C THR A 79 9.22 1.72 16.19
N GLN A 80 8.63 2.71 16.89
CA GLN A 80 8.36 2.60 18.32
C GLN A 80 7.40 1.44 18.63
N GLY A 81 7.88 0.43 19.34
CA GLY A 81 7.10 -0.76 19.69
C GLY A 81 6.98 -1.79 18.57
N CYS A 82 7.67 -1.58 17.44
CA CYS A 82 7.77 -2.56 16.37
C CYS A 82 8.89 -3.58 16.64
N PRO A 83 8.74 -4.83 16.18
CA PRO A 83 9.85 -5.78 16.14
C PRO A 83 11.03 -5.23 15.32
N LEU A 84 12.26 -5.65 15.66
CA LEU A 84 13.48 -5.20 14.95
C LEU A 84 13.55 -5.67 13.49
N ALA A 85 12.76 -6.68 13.11
CA ALA A 85 12.71 -7.23 11.76
C ALA A 85 11.31 -7.06 11.16
N GLY A 86 11.25 -6.44 9.98
CA GLY A 86 10.04 -6.30 9.17
C GLY A 86 9.53 -4.86 9.04
N LEU A 87 9.01 -4.52 7.85
CA LEU A 87 8.47 -3.20 7.53
C LEU A 87 6.97 -3.07 7.86
N SER A 88 6.30 -4.16 8.19
CA SER A 88 4.85 -4.18 8.33
C SER A 88 4.33 -3.39 9.52
N CYS A 89 5.05 -3.37 10.64
CA CYS A 89 4.64 -2.57 11.79
C CYS A 89 4.89 -1.07 11.55
N PRO A 90 6.08 -0.63 11.10
CA PRO A 90 6.32 0.76 10.74
C PRO A 90 5.34 1.30 9.67
N ALA A 91 5.11 0.56 8.58
CA ALA A 91 4.16 0.95 7.54
C ALA A 91 2.74 1.11 8.09
N GLN A 92 2.30 0.20 8.97
CA GLN A 92 0.99 0.35 9.63
C GLN A 92 0.91 1.57 10.57
N HIS A 93 2.00 1.92 11.24
CA HIS A 93 2.05 3.14 12.05
C HIS A 93 1.96 4.40 11.20
N SER A 94 2.68 4.45 10.08
CA SER A 94 2.67 5.59 9.17
C SER A 94 1.30 5.74 8.49
N LEU A 95 0.68 4.65 8.01
CA LEU A 95 -0.70 4.71 7.49
C LEU A 95 -1.70 5.19 8.55
N ALA A 96 -1.55 4.74 9.80
CA ALA A 96 -2.37 5.22 10.90
C ALA A 96 -2.16 6.72 11.18
N ALA A 97 -0.94 7.23 11.02
CA ALA A 97 -0.62 8.64 11.15
C ALA A 97 -1.24 9.46 10.01
N VAL A 98 -1.14 9.00 8.76
CA VAL A 98 -1.82 9.59 7.58
C VAL A 98 -3.33 9.66 7.81
N SER A 99 -3.92 8.57 8.29
CA SER A 99 -5.35 8.51 8.61
C SER A 99 -5.73 9.50 9.73
N LYS A 100 -4.98 9.54 10.83
CA LYS A 100 -5.24 10.49 11.95
C LYS A 100 -5.01 11.96 11.56
N ALA A 101 -4.11 12.21 10.62
CA ALA A 101 -3.90 13.54 10.06
C ALA A 101 -5.06 13.99 9.14
N GLY A 102 -6.02 13.11 8.84
CA GLY A 102 -7.14 13.39 7.95
C GLY A 102 -6.73 13.44 6.48
N LEU A 103 -5.70 12.68 6.10
CA LEU A 103 -5.12 12.67 4.75
C LEU A 103 -5.34 11.34 4.01
N LEU A 104 -6.16 10.44 4.57
CA LEU A 104 -6.38 9.11 4.00
C LEU A 104 -6.95 9.17 2.57
N ASP A 105 -7.89 10.07 2.29
CA ASP A 105 -8.47 10.20 0.94
C ASP A 105 -7.44 10.68 -0.09
N ALA A 106 -6.57 11.62 0.30
CA ALA A 106 -5.49 12.08 -0.56
C ALA A 106 -4.47 10.98 -0.81
N PHE A 107 -4.17 10.18 0.21
CA PHE A 107 -3.28 9.03 0.08
C PHE A 107 -3.86 7.93 -0.83
N VAL A 108 -5.15 7.62 -0.71
CA VAL A 108 -5.83 6.67 -1.60
C VAL A 108 -5.78 7.17 -3.05
N ALA A 109 -6.08 8.45 -3.27
CA ALA A 109 -6.01 9.04 -4.61
C ALA A 109 -4.58 8.96 -5.20
N PHE A 110 -3.56 9.18 -4.37
CA PHE A 110 -2.16 9.01 -4.77
C PHE A 110 -1.84 7.55 -5.13
N ALA A 111 -2.15 6.61 -4.24
CA ALA A 111 -1.85 5.18 -4.42
C ALA A 111 -2.55 4.55 -5.64
N CYS A 112 -3.72 5.07 -6.00
CA CYS A 112 -4.43 4.65 -7.21
C CYS A 112 -3.68 4.97 -8.52
N HIS A 113 -2.81 5.98 -8.52
CA HIS A 113 -2.06 6.42 -9.70
C HIS A 113 -0.56 6.11 -9.64
N ALA A 114 -0.04 5.77 -8.46
CA ALA A 114 1.35 5.37 -8.29
C ALA A 114 1.64 4.04 -9.01
N SER A 115 2.84 3.92 -9.59
CA SER A 115 3.39 2.62 -9.96
C SER A 115 3.90 1.94 -8.69
N VAL A 116 3.39 0.74 -8.43
CA VAL A 116 3.90 -0.16 -7.38
C VAL A 116 4.65 -1.25 -8.10
#